data_AF-A0A0D0S1Q5-F1
#
_entry.id   AF-A0A0D0S1Q5-F1
#
_cell.length_a   1.000
_cell.length_b   1.000
_cell.length_c   1.000
_cell.angle_alpha   90.00
_cell.angle_beta   90.00
_cell.angle_gamma   90.00
#
_symmetry.space_group_name_H-M   'P 1'
#
loop_
_entity.id
_entity.type
_entity.pdbx_description
1 polymer ?
#
loop_
_entity_poly.entity_id
_entity_poly.type
_entity_poly.pdbx_seq_one_letter_code
_entity_poly.pdbx_strand_id
1 'polypeptide(L)'
;MNEQGGLQKEAMTRSERRKRKRRFVFVCLLFVVSACVVGAWGMVKRETNEQKVIEQFIIALRQEDVHTLRQFIDGPLNHKSLSPLFAYLRQHPEGYDRIKKELERQKDDRVYIKGLTSTPPIFLMKLSQGTHKFEPALYHVYVQTNEKGARIFINNDYVGETNVPLTQIGTYVPGLYEVKIATDEHERTETISLFGGERIRMIRLDFN
;
A
#
# COMPACT_ATOMS: atom_id res chain seq x y z
N MET A 1 -1.25 46.22 76.85
CA MET A 1 0.10 45.63 76.90
C MET A 1 -0.02 44.11 76.85
N ASN A 2 0.77 43.51 75.96
CA ASN A 2 1.17 42.10 75.81
C ASN A 2 0.08 41.11 75.35
N GLU A 3 0.07 40.66 74.10
CA GLU A 3 0.97 39.72 73.37
C GLU A 3 0.60 38.24 73.56
N GLN A 4 0.86 37.47 72.50
CA GLN A 4 0.70 36.02 72.27
C GLN A 4 -0.64 35.66 71.57
N GLY A 5 -0.69 35.31 70.29
CA GLY A 5 0.27 34.56 69.49
C GLY A 5 -0.23 33.12 69.34
N GLY A 6 -0.56 32.69 68.13
CA GLY A 6 -0.88 31.27 67.91
C GLY A 6 -1.70 30.99 66.66
N LEU A 7 -1.01 30.84 65.53
CA LEU A 7 -1.50 30.14 64.34
C LEU A 7 -2.17 28.80 64.74
N GLN A 8 -3.50 28.76 64.76
CA GLN A 8 -4.25 27.50 64.79
C GLN A 8 -4.21 26.88 63.37
N LYS A 9 -3.07 26.29 63.01
CA LYS A 9 -3.04 25.26 61.97
C LYS A 9 -3.76 24.06 62.57
N GLU A 10 -5.01 23.86 62.18
CA GLU A 10 -5.79 22.66 62.51
C GLU A 10 -4.91 21.42 62.36
N ALA A 11 -4.54 20.82 63.49
CA ALA A 11 -3.74 19.62 63.54
C ALA A 11 -4.62 18.46 63.09
N MET A 12 -4.72 18.27 61.76
CA MET A 12 -5.46 17.19 61.14
C MET A 12 -5.10 15.84 61.77
N THR A 13 -6.09 15.15 62.31
CA THR A 13 -5.88 13.89 63.03
C THR A 13 -5.30 12.80 62.11
N ARG A 14 -4.53 11.86 62.67
CA ARG A 14 -3.84 10.80 61.91
C ARG A 14 -4.80 9.96 61.06
N SER A 15 -6.07 9.84 61.45
CA SER A 15 -7.14 9.13 60.73
C SER A 15 -7.66 9.93 59.52
N GLU A 16 -7.78 11.25 59.63
CA GLU A 16 -8.20 12.14 58.53
C GLU A 16 -7.12 12.27 57.46
N ARG A 17 -5.84 12.33 57.85
CA ARG A 17 -4.71 12.23 56.90
C ARG A 17 -4.75 10.93 56.10
N ARG A 18 -5.08 9.80 56.73
CA ARG A 18 -5.21 8.50 56.04
C ARG A 18 -6.40 8.47 55.09
N LYS A 19 -7.56 9.03 55.47
CA LYS A 19 -8.74 9.14 54.60
C LYS A 19 -8.48 10.06 53.40
N ARG A 20 -7.84 11.21 53.62
CA ARG A 20 -7.46 12.16 52.55
C ARG A 20 -6.42 11.54 51.60
N LYS A 21 -5.43 10.82 52.13
CA LYS A 21 -4.44 10.10 51.32
C LYS A 21 -5.07 8.96 50.50
N ARG A 22 -6.01 8.19 51.08
CA ARG A 22 -6.80 7.20 50.33
C ARG A 22 -7.65 7.83 49.23
N ARG A 23 -8.36 8.94 49.53
CA ARG A 23 -9.14 9.67 48.51
C ARG A 23 -8.25 10.19 47.39
N PHE A 24 -7.08 10.75 47.72
CA PHE A 24 -6.13 11.26 46.73
C PHE A 24 -5.58 10.13 45.85
N VAL A 25 -5.20 9.00 46.43
CA VAL A 25 -4.77 7.80 45.67
C VAL A 25 -5.88 7.29 44.75
N PHE A 26 -7.12 7.28 45.22
CA PHE A 26 -8.28 6.87 44.41
C PHE A 26 -8.52 7.80 43.22
N VAL A 27 -8.41 9.12 43.43
CA VAL A 27 -8.54 10.12 42.37
C VAL A 27 -7.41 10.00 41.34
N CYS A 28 -6.16 9.79 41.79
CA CYS A 28 -5.04 9.55 40.87
C CYS A 28 -5.24 8.27 40.06
N LEU A 29 -5.71 7.18 40.67
CA LEU A 29 -6.04 5.93 39.97
C LEU A 29 -7.11 6.13 38.89
N LEU A 30 -8.18 6.86 39.20
CA LEU A 30 -9.24 7.17 38.22
C LEU A 30 -8.71 7.99 37.03
N PHE A 31 -7.82 8.95 37.28
CA PHE A 31 -7.18 9.72 36.21
C PHE A 31 -6.30 8.87 35.31
N VAL A 32 -5.52 7.94 35.89
CA VAL A 32 -4.68 7.00 35.14
C VAL A 32 -5.53 6.06 34.27
N VAL A 33 -6.61 5.49 34.82
CA VAL A 33 -7.52 4.64 34.05
C VAL A 33 -8.19 5.42 32.92
N SER A 34 -8.63 6.65 33.17
CA SER A 34 -9.23 7.51 32.13
C SER A 34 -8.24 7.82 31.00
N ALA A 35 -6.99 8.17 31.33
CA ALA A 35 -5.95 8.41 30.33
C ALA A 35 -5.64 7.15 29.50
N CYS A 36 -5.59 5.98 30.13
CA CYS A 36 -5.40 4.70 29.44
C CYS A 36 -6.58 4.38 28.50
N VAL A 37 -7.82 4.63 28.92
CA VAL A 37 -9.01 4.40 28.08
C VAL A 37 -9.02 5.34 26.87
N VAL A 38 -8.72 6.63 27.07
CA VAL A 38 -8.65 7.60 25.95
C VAL A 38 -7.52 7.27 24.98
N GLY A 39 -6.34 6.90 25.48
CA GLY A 39 -5.21 6.46 24.66
C GLY A 39 -5.54 5.20 23.85
N ALA A 40 -6.17 4.20 24.48
CA ALA A 40 -6.63 2.99 23.81
C ALA A 40 -7.69 3.28 22.75
N TRP A 41 -8.67 4.14 23.03
CA TRP A 41 -9.69 4.55 22.06
C TRP A 41 -9.11 5.31 20.86
N GLY A 42 -8.11 6.17 21.09
CA GLY A 42 -7.41 6.90 20.03
C GLY A 42 -6.63 5.97 19.09
N MET A 43 -5.95 4.95 19.63
CA MET A 43 -5.24 3.95 18.82
C MET A 43 -6.21 3.07 18.01
N VAL A 44 -7.27 2.54 18.64
CA VAL A 44 -8.27 1.67 18.00
C VAL A 44 -8.98 2.36 16.83
N LYS A 45 -9.28 3.66 16.95
CA LYS A 45 -9.97 4.42 15.88
C LYS A 45 -9.09 4.58 14.62
N ARG A 46 -7.77 4.67 14.78
CA ARG A 46 -6.82 4.81 13.67
C ARG A 46 -6.63 3.50 12.91
N GLU A 47 -6.46 2.39 13.64
CA GLU A 47 -6.37 1.04 13.07
C GLU A 47 -7.64 0.65 12.29
N THR A 48 -8.81 1.01 12.80
CA THR A 48 -10.10 0.76 12.13
C THR A 48 -10.22 1.52 10.81
N ASN A 49 -9.67 2.73 10.72
CA ASN A 49 -9.80 3.57 9.52
C ASN A 49 -8.97 3.01 8.36
N GLU A 50 -7.73 2.59 8.61
CA GLU A 50 -6.86 1.96 7.61
C GLU A 50 -7.43 0.64 7.08
N GLN A 51 -7.96 -0.19 7.98
CA GLN A 51 -8.65 -1.43 7.58
C GLN A 51 -9.83 -1.14 6.65
N LYS A 52 -10.65 -0.14 6.98
CA LYS A 52 -11.76 0.29 6.11
C LYS A 52 -11.29 0.78 4.75
N VAL A 53 -10.20 1.55 4.69
CA VAL A 53 -9.65 2.03 3.41
C VAL A 53 -9.15 0.88 2.55
N ILE A 54 -8.43 -0.08 3.13
CA ILE A 54 -7.98 -1.29 2.40
C ILE A 54 -9.19 -2.09 1.94
N GLU A 55 -10.19 -2.30 2.79
CA GLU A 55 -11.39 -3.08 2.45
C GLU A 55 -12.17 -2.43 1.31
N GLN A 56 -12.41 -1.12 1.36
CA GLN A 56 -13.06 -0.37 0.29
C GLN A 56 -12.27 -0.43 -1.03
N PHE A 57 -10.95 -0.35 -0.96
CA PHE A 57 -10.08 -0.51 -2.12
C PHE A 57 -10.19 -1.90 -2.76
N ILE A 58 -10.17 -2.96 -1.94
CA ILE A 58 -10.34 -4.34 -2.43
C ILE A 58 -11.74 -4.55 -3.02
N ILE A 59 -12.78 -3.98 -2.42
CA ILE A 59 -14.15 -4.03 -2.97
C ILE A 59 -14.19 -3.34 -4.34
N ALA A 60 -13.61 -2.13 -4.46
CA ALA A 60 -13.55 -1.40 -5.71
C ALA A 60 -12.75 -2.16 -6.79
N LEU A 61 -11.66 -2.84 -6.43
CA LEU A 61 -10.92 -3.71 -7.34
C LEU A 61 -11.78 -4.88 -7.84
N ARG A 62 -12.52 -5.55 -6.94
CA ARG A 62 -13.39 -6.69 -7.30
C ARG A 62 -14.56 -6.29 -8.18
N GLN A 63 -15.06 -5.06 -8.02
CA GLN A 63 -16.15 -4.49 -8.81
C GLN A 63 -15.66 -3.84 -10.11
N GLU A 64 -14.34 -3.80 -10.34
CA GLU A 64 -13.71 -3.06 -11.44
C GLU A 64 -14.17 -1.58 -11.49
N ASP A 65 -14.49 -0.98 -10.34
CA ASP A 65 -14.97 0.39 -10.21
C ASP A 65 -13.81 1.37 -10.34
N VAL A 66 -13.46 1.69 -11.59
CA VAL A 66 -12.36 2.61 -11.92
C VAL A 66 -12.57 4.00 -11.31
N HIS A 67 -13.82 4.47 -11.16
CA HIS A 67 -14.10 5.78 -10.58
C HIS A 67 -13.69 5.82 -9.10
N THR A 68 -14.09 4.80 -8.35
CA THR A 68 -13.71 4.66 -6.94
C THR A 68 -12.21 4.38 -6.79
N LEU A 69 -11.62 3.55 -7.66
CA LEU A 69 -10.18 3.24 -7.61
C LEU A 69 -9.28 4.46 -7.81
N ARG A 70 -9.69 5.43 -8.64
CA ARG A 70 -8.96 6.70 -8.81
C ARG A 70 -8.86 7.51 -7.51
N GLN A 71 -9.79 7.32 -6.59
CA GLN A 71 -9.73 7.98 -5.29
C GLN A 71 -8.70 7.34 -4.36
N PHE A 72 -8.33 6.08 -4.60
CA PHE A 72 -7.39 5.35 -3.76
C PHE A 72 -5.99 5.28 -4.36
N ILE A 73 -5.85 5.25 -5.68
CA ILE A 73 -4.54 5.10 -6.32
C ILE A 73 -3.92 6.46 -6.62
N ASP A 74 -2.65 6.61 -6.23
CA ASP A 74 -1.82 7.76 -6.59
C ASP A 74 -1.04 7.45 -7.87
N GLY A 75 -1.22 8.26 -8.91
CA GLY A 75 -0.58 8.09 -10.21
C GLY A 75 -1.49 8.36 -11.42
N PRO A 76 -0.92 8.51 -12.63
CA PRO A 76 -1.68 8.79 -13.85
C PRO A 76 -2.42 7.52 -14.32
N LEU A 77 -3.54 7.21 -13.67
CA LEU A 77 -4.38 6.09 -14.07
C LEU A 77 -5.46 6.51 -15.06
N ASN A 78 -5.48 5.85 -16.21
CA ASN A 78 -6.64 5.82 -17.09
C ASN A 78 -7.25 4.39 -17.11
N HIS A 79 -8.43 4.22 -17.72
CA HIS A 79 -9.06 2.90 -17.80
C HIS A 79 -8.17 1.87 -18.53
N LYS A 80 -7.49 2.29 -19.61
CA LYS A 80 -6.53 1.42 -20.33
C LYS A 80 -5.38 0.95 -19.42
N SER A 81 -5.01 1.73 -18.40
CA SER A 81 -3.94 1.39 -17.46
C SER A 81 -4.32 0.24 -16.52
N LEU A 82 -5.59 0.12 -16.11
CA LEU A 82 -6.03 -0.91 -15.14
C LEU A 82 -6.63 -2.17 -15.79
N SER A 83 -7.04 -2.12 -17.06
CA SER A 83 -7.57 -3.31 -17.75
C SER A 83 -6.65 -4.54 -17.67
N PRO A 84 -5.31 -4.40 -17.80
CA PRO A 84 -4.38 -5.53 -17.58
C PRO A 84 -4.47 -6.12 -16.17
N LEU A 85 -4.61 -5.28 -15.14
CA LEU A 85 -4.75 -5.73 -13.76
C LEU A 85 -6.04 -6.54 -13.58
N PHE A 86 -7.16 -6.04 -14.11
CA PHE A 86 -8.44 -6.74 -14.04
C PHE A 86 -8.42 -8.05 -14.82
N ALA A 87 -7.78 -8.08 -16.00
CA ALA A 87 -7.60 -9.32 -16.75
C ALA A 87 -6.84 -10.37 -15.94
N TYR A 88 -5.75 -9.98 -15.27
CA TYR A 88 -5.01 -10.87 -14.37
C TYR A 88 -5.89 -11.33 -13.19
N LEU A 89 -6.55 -10.43 -12.48
CA LEU A 89 -7.33 -10.76 -11.27
C LEU A 89 -8.58 -11.60 -11.56
N ARG A 90 -9.17 -11.50 -12.77
CA ARG A 90 -10.23 -12.40 -13.22
C ARG A 90 -9.73 -13.84 -13.42
N GLN A 91 -8.49 -14.01 -13.88
CA GLN A 91 -7.85 -15.33 -14.03
C GLN A 91 -7.27 -15.85 -12.70
N HIS A 92 -6.92 -14.95 -11.79
CA HIS A 92 -6.24 -15.22 -10.52
C HIS A 92 -6.97 -14.56 -9.34
N PRO A 93 -8.13 -15.08 -8.91
CA PRO A 93 -8.91 -14.49 -7.81
C PRO A 93 -8.16 -14.45 -6.48
N GLU A 94 -7.17 -15.32 -6.25
CA GLU A 94 -6.26 -15.26 -5.11
C GLU A 94 -5.44 -13.96 -5.05
N GLY A 95 -5.31 -13.27 -6.18
CA GLY A 95 -4.61 -11.99 -6.28
C GLY A 95 -5.23 -10.90 -5.40
N TYR A 96 -6.55 -10.89 -5.21
CA TYR A 96 -7.22 -9.95 -4.31
C TYR A 96 -6.76 -10.13 -2.85
N ASP A 97 -6.70 -11.37 -2.39
CA ASP A 97 -6.30 -11.70 -1.01
C ASP A 97 -4.81 -11.44 -0.78
N ARG A 98 -4.00 -11.68 -1.81
CA ARG A 98 -2.57 -11.33 -1.79
C ARG A 98 -2.36 -9.81 -1.67
N ILE A 99 -3.06 -8.99 -2.47
CA ILE A 99 -2.99 -7.53 -2.37
C ILE A 99 -3.42 -7.07 -0.98
N LYS A 100 -4.56 -7.57 -0.47
CA LYS A 100 -5.06 -7.24 0.87
C LYS A 100 -4.02 -7.52 1.95
N LYS A 101 -3.46 -8.74 1.94
CA LYS A 101 -2.46 -9.19 2.92
C LYS A 101 -1.16 -8.37 2.84
N GLU A 102 -0.72 -8.02 1.64
CA GLU A 102 0.46 -7.17 1.45
C GLU A 102 0.23 -5.75 1.97
N LEU A 103 -0.96 -5.17 1.77
CA LEU A 103 -1.32 -3.85 2.29
C LEU A 103 -1.46 -3.86 3.83
N GLU A 104 -2.06 -4.91 4.40
CA GLU A 104 -2.19 -5.06 5.85
C GLU A 104 -0.83 -5.21 6.54
N ARG A 105 0.12 -5.90 5.91
CA ARG A 105 1.49 -6.06 6.43
C ARG A 105 2.31 -4.77 6.43
N GLN A 106 1.96 -3.81 5.56
CA GLN A 106 2.65 -2.52 5.51
C GLN A 106 2.30 -1.60 6.70
N LYS A 107 1.37 -2.00 7.57
CA LYS A 107 0.97 -1.27 8.78
C LYS A 107 1.96 -1.40 9.93
N ASP A 108 2.61 -2.54 10.05
CA ASP A 108 3.64 -2.74 11.06
C ASP A 108 4.86 -1.91 10.62
N ASP A 109 5.28 -0.96 11.47
CA ASP A 109 6.34 0.06 11.31
C ASP A 109 7.75 -0.45 10.89
N ARG A 110 7.85 -1.66 10.34
CA ARG A 110 9.02 -2.20 9.62
C ARG A 110 8.75 -2.14 8.12
N VAL A 111 8.45 -0.90 7.72
CA VAL A 111 8.62 -0.24 6.43
C VAL A 111 9.17 -1.17 5.35
N TYR A 112 8.43 -1.31 4.25
CA TYR A 112 9.05 -1.60 2.96
C TYR A 112 10.16 -0.58 2.74
N ILE A 113 11.41 -0.93 3.10
CA ILE A 113 12.54 -0.06 2.84
C ILE A 113 12.94 -0.36 1.40
N LYS A 114 12.69 0.63 0.53
CA LYS A 114 13.11 0.60 -0.87
C LYS A 114 14.60 0.22 -0.94
N GLY A 115 14.89 -0.96 -1.50
CA GLY A 115 16.25 -1.51 -1.64
C GLY A 115 16.71 -2.51 -0.58
N LEU A 116 15.95 -2.76 0.50
CA LEU A 116 16.27 -3.80 1.51
C LEU A 116 15.26 -4.95 1.53
N THR A 117 14.01 -4.72 1.14
CA THR A 117 13.05 -5.81 0.93
C THR A 117 13.35 -6.49 -0.41
N SER A 118 13.52 -7.82 -0.40
CA SER A 118 13.84 -8.60 -1.60
C SER A 118 12.74 -8.56 -2.67
N THR A 119 11.49 -8.30 -2.29
CA THR A 119 10.36 -8.19 -3.21
C THR A 119 9.48 -6.99 -2.85
N PRO A 120 9.31 -6.00 -3.75
CA PRO A 120 8.35 -4.91 -3.51
C PRO A 120 6.92 -5.45 -3.45
N PRO A 121 6.01 -4.80 -2.71
CA PRO A 121 4.59 -5.14 -2.74
C PRO A 121 3.98 -4.82 -4.12
N ILE A 122 2.79 -5.35 -4.38
CA ILE A 122 2.03 -5.04 -5.62
C ILE A 122 1.54 -3.58 -5.58
N PHE A 123 1.11 -3.13 -4.41
CA PHE A 123 0.76 -1.74 -4.12
C PHE A 123 1.49 -1.28 -2.87
N LEU A 124 2.09 -0.08 -2.94
CA LEU A 124 2.69 0.59 -1.80
C LEU A 124 1.66 1.52 -1.17
N MET A 125 1.37 1.32 0.11
CA MET A 125 0.49 2.20 0.87
C MET A 125 1.25 3.45 1.32
N LYS A 126 0.70 4.63 1.02
CA LYS A 126 1.25 5.94 1.40
C LYS A 126 0.18 6.79 2.08
N LEU A 127 0.56 7.54 3.11
CA LEU A 127 -0.29 8.57 3.68
C LEU A 127 -0.13 9.86 2.88
N SER A 128 -1.17 10.28 2.17
CA SER A 128 -1.18 11.51 1.36
C SER A 128 -2.39 12.36 1.74
N GLN A 129 -2.16 13.63 2.10
CA GLN A 129 -3.20 14.59 2.50
C GLN A 129 -4.18 14.04 3.57
N GLY A 130 -3.66 13.27 4.53
CA GLY A 130 -4.46 12.70 5.63
C GLY A 130 -5.27 11.44 5.27
N THR A 131 -5.15 10.93 4.04
CA THR A 131 -5.81 9.69 3.59
C THR A 131 -4.78 8.70 3.03
N HIS A 132 -5.03 7.40 3.22
CA HIS A 132 -4.17 6.37 2.63
C HIS A 132 -4.44 6.25 1.13
N LYS A 133 -3.36 6.25 0.35
CA LYS A 133 -3.34 6.03 -1.10
C LYS A 133 -2.45 4.84 -1.42
N PHE A 134 -2.68 4.22 -2.56
CA PHE A 134 -1.99 3.01 -3.01
C PHE A 134 -1.26 3.28 -4.32
N GLU A 135 0.06 3.24 -4.32
CA GLU A 135 0.86 3.40 -5.52
C GLU A 135 1.11 2.01 -6.14
N PRO A 136 0.73 1.77 -7.40
CA PRO A 136 0.99 0.49 -8.06
C PRO A 136 2.47 0.33 -8.30
N ALA A 137 2.97 -0.88 -8.12
CA ALA A 137 4.35 -1.16 -8.42
C ALA A 137 4.60 -1.21 -9.95
N LEU A 138 5.73 -0.67 -10.36
CA LEU A 138 6.10 -0.50 -11.76
C LEU A 138 7.04 -1.62 -12.22
N TYR A 139 6.81 -2.11 -13.42
CA TYR A 139 7.59 -3.15 -14.08
C TYR A 139 8.22 -2.61 -15.37
N HIS A 140 9.54 -2.77 -15.49
CA HIS A 140 10.27 -2.44 -16.70
C HIS A 140 10.36 -3.67 -17.59
N VAL A 141 9.82 -3.57 -18.80
CA VAL A 141 9.77 -4.69 -19.73
C VAL A 141 10.81 -4.50 -20.84
N TYR A 142 11.54 -5.56 -21.11
CA TYR A 142 12.56 -5.65 -22.14
C TYR A 142 12.25 -6.80 -23.08
N VAL A 143 12.40 -6.56 -24.38
CA VAL A 143 12.31 -7.58 -25.42
C VAL A 143 13.70 -7.85 -25.95
N GLN A 144 14.07 -9.13 -25.95
CA GLN A 144 15.25 -9.67 -26.57
C GLN A 144 14.87 -10.43 -27.84
N THR A 145 15.53 -10.13 -28.95
CA THR A 145 15.28 -10.81 -30.23
C THR A 145 16.55 -10.82 -31.09
N ASN A 146 16.63 -11.78 -32.01
CA ASN A 146 17.61 -11.82 -33.09
C ASN A 146 17.24 -10.93 -34.29
N GLU A 147 15.98 -10.50 -34.41
CA GLU A 147 15.51 -9.69 -35.54
C GLU A 147 15.68 -8.18 -35.31
N LYS A 148 16.14 -7.48 -36.35
CA LYS A 148 16.28 -6.02 -36.35
C LYS A 148 15.13 -5.37 -37.13
N GLY A 149 14.66 -4.23 -36.65
CA GLY A 149 13.56 -3.48 -37.28
C GLY A 149 12.19 -4.11 -37.07
N ALA A 150 12.06 -5.08 -36.17
CA ALA A 150 10.78 -5.70 -35.87
C ALA A 150 9.94 -4.75 -34.99
N ARG A 151 8.68 -4.56 -35.37
CA ARG A 151 7.71 -3.72 -34.68
C ARG A 151 7.21 -4.43 -33.44
N ILE A 152 7.21 -3.74 -32.31
CA ILE A 152 6.79 -4.27 -31.02
C ILE A 152 5.46 -3.63 -30.62
N PHE A 153 4.54 -4.46 -30.17
CA PHE A 153 3.23 -4.06 -29.68
C PHE A 153 3.00 -4.61 -28.28
N ILE A 154 2.35 -3.83 -27.42
CA ILE A 154 1.80 -4.30 -26.16
C ILE A 154 0.30 -4.05 -26.15
N ASN A 155 -0.49 -5.10 -25.92
CA ASN A 155 -1.96 -5.05 -25.99
C ASN A 155 -2.46 -4.37 -27.27
N ASN A 156 -1.83 -4.70 -28.41
CA ASN A 156 -2.03 -4.10 -29.74
C ASN A 156 -1.63 -2.63 -29.93
N ASP A 157 -1.17 -1.93 -28.89
CA ASP A 157 -0.60 -0.59 -29.04
C ASP A 157 0.87 -0.70 -29.48
N TYR A 158 1.26 0.04 -30.53
CA TYR A 158 2.66 0.10 -30.98
C TYR A 158 3.52 0.82 -29.94
N VAL A 159 4.62 0.18 -29.51
CA VAL A 159 5.49 0.71 -28.43
C VAL A 159 6.93 0.96 -28.89
N GLY A 160 7.32 0.50 -30.07
CA GLY A 160 8.63 0.76 -30.66
C GLY A 160 9.09 -0.33 -31.63
N GLU A 161 10.35 -0.24 -32.03
CA GLU A 161 11.00 -1.17 -32.98
C GLU A 161 12.33 -1.68 -32.41
N THR A 162 12.73 -2.87 -32.82
CA THR A 162 13.98 -3.50 -32.36
C THR A 162 15.20 -2.90 -33.07
N ASN A 163 15.88 -1.97 -32.41
CA ASN A 163 17.10 -1.36 -32.94
C ASN A 163 18.38 -2.08 -32.46
N VAL A 164 18.30 -2.74 -31.31
CA VAL A 164 19.39 -3.48 -30.65
C VAL A 164 18.85 -4.81 -30.13
N PRO A 165 19.72 -5.82 -29.87
CA PRO A 165 19.28 -7.15 -29.44
C PRO A 165 18.45 -7.18 -28.14
N LEU A 166 18.55 -6.14 -27.31
CA LEU A 166 17.76 -5.96 -26.09
C LEU A 166 17.18 -4.55 -26.07
N THR A 167 15.87 -4.43 -26.24
CA THR A 167 15.16 -3.15 -26.30
C THR A 167 14.23 -3.00 -25.10
N GLN A 168 14.33 -1.89 -24.37
CA GLN A 168 13.37 -1.55 -23.33
C GLN A 168 12.10 -0.98 -23.97
N ILE A 169 10.95 -1.57 -23.69
CA ILE A 169 9.69 -1.23 -24.38
C ILE A 169 8.69 -0.48 -23.50
N GLY A 170 9.01 -0.25 -22.23
CA GLY A 170 8.23 0.64 -21.39
C GLY A 170 8.21 0.23 -19.92
N THR A 171 7.34 0.95 -19.19
CA THR A 171 7.07 0.72 -17.78
C THR A 171 5.57 0.48 -17.60
N TYR A 172 5.23 -0.63 -16.94
CA TYR A 172 3.85 -1.13 -16.87
C TYR A 172 3.45 -1.36 -15.41
N VAL A 173 2.16 -1.18 -15.12
CA VAL A 173 1.57 -1.49 -13.81
C VAL A 173 1.30 -3.01 -13.70
N PRO A 174 0.91 -3.55 -12.54
CA PRO A 174 0.66 -4.97 -12.44
C PRO A 174 -0.51 -5.41 -13.32
N GLY A 175 -0.40 -6.57 -13.97
CA GLY A 175 -1.44 -7.09 -14.85
C GLY A 175 -0.96 -8.13 -15.86
N LEU A 176 -1.90 -8.56 -16.71
CA LEU A 176 -1.67 -9.47 -17.82
C LEU A 176 -1.54 -8.69 -19.12
N TYR A 177 -0.44 -8.92 -19.84
CA TYR A 177 -0.11 -8.20 -21.07
C TYR A 177 0.17 -9.16 -22.21
N GLU A 178 -0.30 -8.82 -23.40
CA GLU A 178 0.09 -9.46 -24.64
C GLU A 178 1.22 -8.67 -25.29
N VAL A 179 2.37 -9.31 -25.52
CA VAL A 179 3.51 -8.72 -26.22
C VAL A 179 3.62 -9.37 -27.58
N LYS A 180 3.58 -8.57 -28.63
CA LYS A 180 3.72 -9.02 -30.01
C LYS A 180 4.92 -8.36 -30.66
N ILE A 181 5.69 -9.14 -31.40
CA ILE A 181 6.75 -8.68 -32.28
C ILE A 181 6.38 -9.06 -33.71
N ALA A 182 6.50 -8.14 -34.66
CA ALA A 182 6.11 -8.35 -36.05
C ALA A 182 7.11 -7.72 -37.04
N THR A 183 7.55 -8.51 -38.00
CA THR A 183 8.22 -8.06 -39.23
C THR A 183 7.20 -8.05 -40.37
N ASP A 184 7.64 -7.82 -41.61
CA ASP A 184 6.76 -7.89 -42.78
C ASP A 184 6.37 -9.33 -43.13
N GLU A 185 7.16 -10.31 -42.70
CA GLU A 185 7.00 -11.72 -43.06
C GLU A 185 6.49 -12.58 -41.89
N HIS A 186 6.82 -12.20 -40.65
CA HIS A 186 6.57 -13.03 -39.48
C HIS A 186 6.03 -12.21 -38.31
N GLU A 187 5.13 -12.83 -37.53
CA GLU A 187 4.70 -12.29 -36.24
C GLU A 187 4.81 -13.36 -35.15
N ARG A 188 5.08 -12.92 -33.92
CA ARG A 188 5.12 -13.76 -32.74
C ARG A 188 4.51 -13.04 -31.57
N THR A 189 3.69 -13.74 -30.81
CA THR A 189 2.97 -13.20 -29.66
C THR A 189 3.24 -14.04 -28.42
N GLU A 190 3.47 -13.38 -27.29
CA GLU A 190 3.63 -14.01 -25.98
C GLU A 190 2.83 -13.24 -24.93
N THR A 191 2.14 -13.96 -24.06
CA THR A 191 1.45 -13.36 -22.91
C THR A 191 2.38 -13.35 -21.70
N ILE A 192 2.53 -12.20 -21.05
CA ILE A 192 3.30 -12.03 -19.82
C ILE A 192 2.41 -11.64 -18.66
N SER A 193 2.76 -12.11 -17.46
CA SER A 193 2.15 -11.70 -16.21
C SER A 193 3.12 -10.87 -15.40
N LEU A 194 2.68 -9.66 -15.01
CA LEU A 194 3.42 -8.72 -14.19
C LEU A 194 2.70 -8.60 -12.85
N PHE A 195 2.97 -9.47 -11.87
CA PHE A 195 2.26 -9.45 -10.59
C PHE A 195 3.08 -9.95 -9.39
N GLY A 196 3.38 -9.03 -8.46
CA GLY A 196 4.42 -9.18 -7.45
C GLY A 196 5.82 -9.43 -8.03
N GLY A 197 6.77 -9.82 -7.18
CA GLY A 197 8.08 -10.35 -7.62
C GLY A 197 9.03 -9.34 -8.27
N GLU A 198 9.80 -9.82 -9.24
CA GLU A 198 10.83 -9.07 -9.98
C GLU A 198 10.24 -7.93 -10.80
N ARG A 199 10.94 -6.79 -10.82
CA ARG A 199 10.49 -5.56 -11.50
C ARG A 199 11.09 -5.35 -12.87
N ILE A 200 12.01 -6.22 -13.26
CA ILE A 200 12.58 -6.26 -14.60
C ILE A 200 12.09 -7.54 -15.24
N ARG A 201 11.33 -7.43 -16.33
CA ARG A 201 10.84 -8.58 -17.09
C ARG A 201 11.55 -8.59 -18.44
N MET A 202 12.32 -9.64 -18.68
CA MET A 202 12.93 -9.90 -19.98
C MET A 202 12.13 -10.97 -20.71
N ILE A 203 11.83 -10.72 -21.99
CA ILE A 203 11.06 -11.59 -22.86
C ILE A 203 11.92 -11.91 -24.06
N ARG A 204 12.06 -13.19 -24.42
CA ARG A 204 12.88 -13.61 -25.55
C ARG A 204 12.01 -14.11 -26.69
N LEU A 205 11.99 -13.36 -27.77
CA LEU A 205 11.17 -13.61 -28.95
C LEU A 205 12.08 -13.68 -30.18
N ASP A 206 12.68 -14.84 -30.40
CA ASP A 206 13.50 -15.09 -31.58
C ASP A 206 12.63 -15.62 -32.73
N PHE A 207 12.99 -15.28 -33.96
CA PHE A 207 12.47 -15.91 -35.18
C PHE A 207 13.45 -17.00 -35.65
N ASN A 208 12.90 -18.07 -36.22
CA ASN A 208 13.68 -19.23 -36.69
C ASN A 208 14.08 -19.08 -38.16
#